data_AF-A0A9D3UCS9-F1
#
_entry.id   AF-A0A9D3UCS9-F1
#
_cell.length_a   1.000
_cell.length_b   1.000
_cell.length_c   1.000
_cell.angle_alpha   90.00
_cell.angle_beta   90.00
_cell.angle_gamma   90.00
#
_symmetry.space_group_name_H-M   'P 1'
#
loop_
_entity.id
_entity.type
_entity.pdbx_description
1 polymer ?
#
loop_
_entity_poly.entity_id
_entity_poly.type
_entity_poly.pdbx_seq_one_letter_code
_entity_poly.pdbx_strand_id
1 'polypeptide(L)'
;MDALFPKRAKKYVRQIKGHVWCNDIMKEIREAIERANCMHLVCHSRKNQSFWVMQFDRPDQSIAEGVYRVNLRRQTCDCGRFETLRFSCAHAIAACSLICLDHMSFVDEVYKIQHMYNVWKYEFQKVPNEKNSYMFTTIWTHFPTNTAIGL
;
A
#
# COMPACT_ATOMS: atom_id res chain seq x y z
N MET A 1 7.07 -9.89 23.85
CA MET A 1 6.10 -9.55 22.77
C MET A 1 4.78 -9.03 23.32
N ASP A 2 4.41 -9.39 24.55
CA ASP A 2 3.12 -9.11 25.21
C ASP A 2 2.72 -7.62 25.27
N ALA A 3 3.67 -6.67 25.29
CA ALA A 3 3.36 -5.22 25.33
C ALA A 3 3.19 -4.52 23.96
N LEU A 4 3.44 -5.20 22.83
CA LEU A 4 3.42 -4.55 21.50
C LEU A 4 2.00 -4.32 20.97
N PHE A 5 1.11 -5.31 21.15
CA PHE A 5 -0.27 -5.25 20.65
C PHE A 5 -1.10 -4.14 21.32
N PRO A 6 -1.11 -4.00 22.66
CA PRO A 6 -1.84 -2.91 23.31
C PRO A 6 -1.30 -1.51 22.93
N LYS A 7 0.02 -1.38 22.69
CA LYS A 7 0.61 -0.12 22.21
C LYS A 7 0.16 0.24 20.80
N ARG A 8 0.12 -0.74 19.88
CA ARG A 8 -0.38 -0.53 18.51
C ARG A 8 -1.89 -0.26 18.48
N ALA A 9 -2.70 -0.97 19.26
CA ALA A 9 -4.13 -0.68 19.39
C ALA A 9 -4.38 0.77 19.86
N LYS A 10 -3.69 1.21 20.92
CA LYS A 10 -3.76 2.59 21.43
C LYS A 10 -3.38 3.64 20.37
N LYS A 11 -2.42 3.34 19.48
CA LYS A 11 -2.06 4.21 18.35
C LYS A 11 -3.26 4.43 17.43
N TYR A 12 -3.97 3.38 17.02
CA TYR A 12 -5.11 3.48 16.09
C TYR A 12 -6.33 4.15 16.74
N VAL A 13 -6.62 3.90 18.02
CA VAL A 13 -7.71 4.59 18.74
C VAL A 13 -7.55 6.11 18.68
N ARG A 14 -6.33 6.62 18.83
CA ARG A 14 -6.05 8.06 18.74
C ARG A 14 -6.32 8.64 17.35
N GLN A 15 -6.28 7.83 16.30
CA GLN A 15 -6.47 8.23 14.90
C GLN A 15 -7.95 8.22 14.47
N ILE A 16 -8.84 7.52 15.17
CA ILE A 16 -10.27 7.36 14.80
C ILE A 16 -11.02 8.70 14.66
N LYS A 17 -10.47 9.80 15.20
CA LYS A 17 -11.05 11.16 15.09
C LYS A 17 -11.03 11.66 13.63
N GLY A 18 -12.07 11.32 12.86
CA GLY A 18 -12.35 11.88 11.53
C GLY A 18 -11.58 11.26 10.35
N HIS A 19 -10.77 10.23 10.58
CA HIS A 19 -9.98 9.59 9.54
C HIS A 19 -10.52 8.19 9.21
N VAL A 20 -10.60 7.87 7.92
CA VAL A 20 -10.99 6.54 7.43
C VAL A 20 -9.77 5.62 7.38
N TRP A 21 -8.65 6.13 6.85
CA TRP A 21 -7.41 5.39 6.59
C TRP A 21 -6.35 5.67 7.65
N CYS A 22 -5.53 4.66 7.98
CA CYS A 22 -4.51 4.85 9.01
C CYS A 22 -3.39 5.80 8.57
N ASN A 23 -2.78 6.49 9.52
CA ASN A 23 -1.76 7.49 9.18
C ASN A 23 -0.54 6.88 8.47
N ASP A 24 -0.27 5.59 8.70
CA ASP A 24 0.85 4.89 8.06
C ASP A 24 0.62 4.79 6.55
N ILE A 25 -0.57 4.34 6.11
CA ILE A 25 -0.87 4.29 4.67
C ILE A 25 -0.99 5.69 4.05
N MET A 26 -1.58 6.65 4.77
CA MET A 26 -1.69 8.03 4.29
C MET A 26 -0.33 8.71 4.14
N LYS A 27 0.70 8.26 4.86
CA LYS A 27 2.08 8.70 4.67
C LYS A 27 2.66 8.10 3.38
N GLU A 28 2.55 6.79 3.20
CA GLU A 28 3.04 6.09 1.99
C GLU A 28 2.40 6.63 0.71
N ILE A 29 1.09 6.92 0.74
CA ILE A 29 0.37 7.49 -0.41
C ILE A 29 0.87 8.90 -0.74
N ARG A 30 1.11 9.76 0.27
CA ARG A 30 1.67 11.10 0.04
C ARG A 30 3.05 11.04 -0.61
N GLU A 31 3.93 10.17 -0.11
CA GLU A 31 5.24 9.97 -0.73
C GLU A 31 5.14 9.39 -2.16
N ALA A 32 4.14 8.53 -2.41
CA ALA A 32 3.89 8.00 -3.74
C ALA A 32 3.35 9.08 -4.71
N ILE A 33 2.52 10.01 -4.23
CA ILE A 33 2.06 11.19 -4.99
C ILE A 33 3.25 12.08 -5.35
N GLU A 34 4.15 12.35 -4.39
CA GLU A 34 5.35 13.15 -4.64
C GLU A 34 6.24 12.52 -5.72
N ARG A 35 6.48 11.20 -5.65
CA ARG A 35 7.25 10.48 -6.67
C ARG A 35 6.55 10.45 -8.04
N ALA A 36 5.21 10.42 -8.07
CA ALA A 36 4.45 10.40 -9.32
C ALA A 36 4.67 11.68 -10.17
N ASN A 37 5.07 12.79 -9.55
CA ASN A 37 5.33 14.05 -10.25
C ASN A 37 6.58 14.02 -11.15
N CYS A 38 7.49 13.06 -10.95
CA CYS A 38 8.69 12.88 -11.78
C CYS A 38 8.49 11.82 -12.86
N MET A 39 7.27 11.60 -13.35
CA MET A 39 6.96 10.51 -14.28
C MET A 39 6.36 10.99 -15.59
N HIS A 40 6.79 10.38 -16.70
CA HIS A 40 6.16 10.56 -18.02
C HIS A 40 5.39 9.31 -18.42
N LEU A 41 4.18 9.50 -18.95
CA LEU A 41 3.26 8.42 -19.23
C LEU A 41 2.92 8.33 -20.72
N VAL A 42 2.92 7.09 -21.21
CA VAL A 42 2.40 6.74 -22.53
C VAL A 42 1.23 5.78 -22.34
N CYS A 43 0.05 6.19 -22.80
CA CYS A 43 -1.11 5.32 -22.78
C CYS A 43 -0.98 4.24 -23.85
N HIS A 44 -0.82 2.97 -23.43
CA HIS A 44 -0.76 1.84 -24.33
C HIS A 44 -2.16 1.39 -24.77
N SER A 45 -3.12 1.34 -23.84
CA SER A 45 -4.51 1.00 -24.14
C SER A 45 -5.47 1.63 -23.14
N ARG A 46 -6.28 2.60 -23.59
CA ARG A 46 -7.33 3.21 -22.74
C ARG A 46 -8.39 2.20 -22.32
N LYS A 47 -8.83 1.32 -23.25
CA LYS A 47 -9.84 0.28 -22.96
C LYS A 47 -9.39 -0.65 -21.84
N ASN A 48 -8.12 -1.04 -21.83
CA ASN A 48 -7.55 -1.94 -20.83
C ASN A 48 -6.88 -1.21 -19.66
N GLN A 49 -6.98 0.13 -19.61
CA GLN A 49 -6.30 1.01 -18.65
C GLN A 49 -4.84 0.59 -18.42
N SER A 50 -4.11 0.39 -19.52
CA SER A 50 -2.72 -0.06 -19.52
C SER A 50 -1.80 1.05 -20.01
N PHE A 51 -0.69 1.25 -19.30
CA PHE A 51 0.22 2.39 -19.48
C PHE A 51 1.68 1.95 -19.38
N TRP A 52 2.54 2.64 -20.10
CA TRP A 52 3.97 2.66 -19.86
C TRP A 52 4.32 3.94 -19.09
N VAL A 53 5.10 3.78 -18.03
CA VAL A 53 5.50 4.88 -17.15
C VAL A 53 7.02 4.94 -17.13
N MET A 54 7.57 6.03 -17.63
CA MET A 54 8.99 6.35 -17.51
C MET A 54 9.19 7.13 -16.22
N GLN A 55 10.04 6.61 -15.35
CA GLN A 55 10.39 7.22 -14.07
C GLN A 55 11.74 7.93 -14.18
N PHE A 56 11.83 9.10 -13.55
CA PHE A 56 13.05 9.91 -13.46
C PHE A 56 13.35 10.22 -11.99
N ASP A 57 14.62 10.45 -11.63
CA ASP A 57 14.98 10.86 -10.26
C ASP A 57 14.47 12.28 -9.97
N ARG A 58 14.38 13.12 -11.01
CA ARG A 58 13.91 14.51 -10.95
C ARG A 58 13.06 14.87 -12.18
N PRO A 59 12.15 15.84 -12.08
CA PRO A 59 11.23 16.18 -13.17
C PRO A 59 11.92 16.69 -14.45
N ASP A 60 13.12 17.27 -14.35
CA ASP A 60 13.88 17.91 -15.43
C ASP A 60 14.99 17.03 -16.01
N GLN A 61 15.11 15.79 -15.53
CA GLN A 61 16.15 14.86 -15.96
C GLN A 61 15.85 14.28 -17.35
N SER A 62 16.88 14.12 -18.17
CA SER A 62 16.75 13.56 -19.53
C SER A 62 16.86 12.03 -19.60
N ILE A 63 17.42 11.40 -18.56
CA ILE A 63 17.65 9.96 -18.50
C ILE A 63 16.65 9.34 -17.52
N ALA A 64 15.86 8.38 -18.00
CA ALA A 64 14.94 7.64 -17.17
C ALA A 64 15.69 6.65 -16.26
N GLU A 65 15.32 6.62 -14.98
CA GLU A 65 15.73 5.62 -14.00
C GLU A 65 15.17 4.24 -14.35
N GLY A 66 13.96 4.19 -14.91
CA GLY A 66 13.32 2.95 -15.31
C GLY A 66 12.03 3.15 -16.09
N VAL A 67 11.56 2.04 -16.69
CA VAL A 67 10.30 1.98 -17.43
C VAL A 67 9.45 0.86 -16.85
N TYR A 68 8.21 1.19 -16.49
CA TYR A 68 7.30 0.29 -15.79
C TYR A 68 5.98 0.19 -16.54
N ARG A 69 5.44 -1.02 -16.67
CA ARG A 69 4.07 -1.24 -17.14
C ARG A 69 3.10 -1.23 -15.98
N VAL A 70 2.01 -0.50 -16.15
CA VAL A 70 0.90 -0.41 -15.20
C VAL A 70 -0.38 -0.90 -15.86
N ASN A 71 -1.19 -1.68 -15.15
CA ASN A 71 -2.56 -1.98 -15.53
C ASN A 71 -3.49 -1.71 -14.34
N LEU A 72 -4.29 -0.64 -14.45
CA LEU A 72 -5.15 -0.20 -13.35
C LEU A 72 -6.33 -1.17 -13.11
N ARG A 73 -6.88 -1.78 -14.17
CA ARG A 73 -7.98 -2.76 -14.03
C ARG A 73 -7.56 -4.02 -13.29
N ARG A 74 -6.34 -4.50 -13.58
CA ARG A 74 -5.77 -5.69 -12.96
C ARG A 74 -5.06 -5.39 -11.64
N GLN A 75 -4.93 -4.11 -11.29
CA GLN A 75 -4.18 -3.62 -10.13
C GLN A 75 -2.73 -4.13 -10.13
N THR A 76 -2.09 -4.12 -11.30
CA THR A 76 -0.73 -4.63 -11.47
C THR A 76 0.26 -3.54 -11.86
N CYS A 77 1.48 -3.63 -11.34
CA CYS A 77 2.61 -2.81 -11.78
C CYS A 77 3.89 -3.64 -11.81
N ASP A 78 4.76 -3.43 -12.79
CA ASP A 78 6.05 -4.14 -12.86
C ASP A 78 6.94 -3.88 -11.62
N CYS A 79 6.68 -2.83 -10.81
CA CYS A 79 7.36 -2.63 -9.53
C CYS A 79 6.89 -3.59 -8.41
N GLY A 80 5.86 -4.40 -8.64
CA GLY A 80 5.28 -5.40 -7.72
C GLY A 80 4.56 -4.84 -6.50
N ARG A 81 4.69 -3.54 -6.22
CA ARG A 81 4.09 -2.91 -5.02
C ARG A 81 2.57 -2.84 -5.09
N PHE A 82 2.00 -2.68 -6.28
CA PHE A 82 0.54 -2.51 -6.42
C PHE A 82 -0.19 -3.80 -5.99
N GLU A 83 0.28 -4.94 -6.48
CA GLU A 83 -0.26 -6.26 -6.17
C GLU A 83 0.04 -6.66 -4.71
N THR A 84 1.27 -6.42 -4.26
CA THR A 84 1.75 -6.93 -2.98
C THR A 84 1.20 -6.12 -1.81
N LEU A 85 1.21 -4.80 -1.93
CA LEU A 85 0.78 -3.91 -0.85
C LEU A 85 -0.72 -3.59 -0.92
N ARG A 86 -1.40 -3.92 -2.03
CA ARG A 86 -2.85 -3.67 -2.19
C ARG A 86 -3.25 -2.20 -1.97
N PHE A 87 -2.43 -1.32 -2.52
CA PHE A 87 -2.75 0.09 -2.73
C PHE A 87 -1.98 0.62 -3.94
N SER A 88 -2.42 1.74 -4.51
CA SER A 88 -1.78 2.36 -5.67
C SER A 88 -0.31 2.72 -5.39
N CYS A 89 0.63 2.14 -6.13
CA CYS A 89 2.02 2.59 -6.15
C CYS A 89 2.17 3.93 -6.88
N ALA A 90 3.34 4.56 -6.82
CA ALA A 90 3.58 5.86 -7.49
C ALA A 90 3.27 5.81 -9.00
N HIS A 91 3.65 4.73 -9.69
CA HIS A 91 3.34 4.54 -11.12
C HIS A 91 1.83 4.44 -11.37
N ALA A 92 1.11 3.74 -10.50
CA ALA A 92 -0.34 3.62 -10.59
C ALA A 92 -1.04 4.96 -10.30
N ILE A 93 -0.55 5.74 -9.33
CA ILE A 93 -1.06 7.08 -9.05
C ILE A 93 -0.87 8.00 -10.27
N ALA A 94 0.32 7.98 -10.88
CA ALA A 94 0.58 8.75 -12.09
C ALA A 94 -0.38 8.36 -13.24
N ALA A 95 -0.63 7.07 -13.43
CA ALA A 95 -1.58 6.56 -14.42
C ALA A 95 -3.04 6.93 -14.10
N CYS A 96 -3.42 6.93 -12.82
CA CYS A 96 -4.74 7.38 -12.36
C CYS A 96 -4.97 8.85 -12.72
N SER A 97 -3.98 9.72 -12.44
CA SER A 97 -4.04 11.14 -12.78
C SER A 97 -4.26 11.40 -14.27
N LEU A 98 -3.59 10.61 -15.14
CA LEU A 98 -3.73 10.75 -16.60
C LEU A 98 -5.15 10.50 -17.11
N ILE A 99 -5.94 9.66 -16.42
CA ILE A 99 -7.32 9.34 -16.81
C ILE A 99 -8.37 9.81 -15.79
N CYS A 100 -7.99 10.71 -14.89
CA CYS A 100 -8.84 11.27 -13.84
C CYS A 100 -9.52 10.20 -12.96
N LEU A 101 -8.82 9.11 -12.65
CA LEU A 101 -9.30 8.08 -11.73
C LEU A 101 -8.86 8.38 -10.30
N ASP A 102 -9.72 8.09 -9.32
CA ASP A 102 -9.35 8.24 -7.91
C ASP A 102 -8.40 7.11 -7.49
N HIS A 103 -7.15 7.45 -7.19
CA HIS A 103 -6.14 6.50 -6.73
C HIS A 103 -6.46 5.90 -5.35
N MET A 104 -7.29 6.57 -4.54
CA MET A 104 -7.73 6.08 -3.23
C MET A 104 -8.70 4.89 -3.36
N SER A 105 -9.38 4.74 -4.50
CA SER A 105 -10.29 3.62 -4.77
C SER A 105 -9.61 2.24 -4.78
N PHE A 106 -8.28 2.21 -4.88
CA PHE A 106 -7.48 0.99 -4.88
C PHE A 106 -6.87 0.65 -3.52
N VAL A 107 -7.10 1.45 -2.48
CA VAL A 107 -6.59 1.16 -1.13
C VAL A 107 -7.47 0.07 -0.50
N ASP A 108 -6.86 -1.07 -0.19
CA ASP A 108 -7.57 -2.20 0.44
C ASP A 108 -8.09 -1.83 1.85
N GLU A 109 -9.26 -2.35 2.19
CA GLU A 109 -9.94 -2.09 3.45
C GLU A 109 -9.14 -2.50 4.69
N VAL A 110 -8.15 -3.40 4.55
CA VAL A 110 -7.23 -3.75 5.64
C VAL A 110 -6.57 -2.52 6.25
N TYR A 111 -6.39 -1.44 5.48
CA TYR A 111 -5.80 -0.19 5.93
C TYR A 111 -6.76 0.77 6.65
N LYS A 112 -8.06 0.47 6.69
CA LYS A 112 -9.03 1.27 7.46
C LYS A 112 -8.63 1.26 8.94
N ILE A 113 -8.70 2.42 9.59
CA ILE A 113 -8.29 2.56 11.00
C ILE A 113 -9.05 1.59 11.90
N GLN A 114 -10.34 1.39 11.63
CA GLN A 114 -11.18 0.46 12.38
C GLN A 114 -10.72 -1.00 12.21
N HIS A 115 -10.36 -1.40 10.99
CA HIS A 115 -9.82 -2.74 10.71
C HIS A 115 -8.51 -2.95 11.46
N MET A 116 -7.57 -2.01 11.31
CA MET A 116 -6.29 -2.04 12.03
C MET A 116 -6.50 -2.09 13.55
N TYR A 117 -7.36 -1.24 14.12
CA TYR A 117 -7.67 -1.29 15.55
C TYR A 117 -8.21 -2.67 15.97
N ASN A 118 -9.15 -3.24 15.23
CA ASN A 118 -9.74 -4.53 15.54
C ASN A 118 -8.74 -5.69 15.51
N VAL A 119 -7.72 -5.59 14.67
CA VAL A 119 -6.66 -6.59 14.59
C VAL A 119 -5.70 -6.47 15.77
N TRP A 120 -5.33 -5.25 16.13
CA TRP A 120 -4.33 -5.01 17.17
C TRP A 120 -4.91 -4.97 18.60
N LYS A 121 -6.24 -4.84 18.77
CA LYS A 121 -6.89 -4.75 20.10
C LYS A 121 -6.91 -6.07 20.88
N TYR A 122 -6.84 -7.20 20.18
CA TYR A 122 -6.81 -8.51 20.83
C TYR A 122 -5.36 -8.89 21.13
N GLU A 123 -5.12 -9.29 22.38
CA GLU A 123 -3.86 -9.94 22.73
C GLU A 123 -3.84 -11.32 22.06
N PHE A 124 -2.83 -11.57 21.22
CA PHE A 124 -2.62 -12.90 20.68
C PHE A 124 -2.45 -13.86 21.85
N GLN A 125 -3.37 -14.81 22.00
CA GLN A 125 -3.22 -15.87 22.99
C GLN A 125 -1.91 -16.59 22.70
N LYS A 126 -1.05 -16.72 23.72
CA LYS A 126 0.15 -17.56 23.61
C LYS A 126 -0.33 -18.94 23.20
N VAL A 127 0.11 -19.40 22.03
CA VAL A 127 -0.24 -20.74 21.59
C VAL A 127 0.37 -21.72 22.60
N PRO A 128 -0.45 -22.59 23.23
CA PRO A 128 0.07 -23.63 24.09
C PRO A 128 1.03 -24.48 23.27
N ASN A 129 2.21 -24.75 23.84
CA ASN A 129 3.24 -25.50 23.14
C ASN A 129 2.68 -26.79 22.52
N GLU A 130 3.15 -27.03 21.30
CA GLU A 130 3.19 -28.29 20.54
C GLU A 130 1.99 -28.69 19.66
N LYS A 131 2.30 -28.74 18.35
CA LYS A 131 1.76 -29.59 17.28
C LYS A 131 0.62 -29.15 16.37
N ASN A 132 0.10 -27.93 16.44
CA ASN A 132 -0.88 -27.45 15.44
C ASN A 132 -0.42 -26.17 14.71
N SER A 133 0.47 -26.38 13.74
CA SER A 133 1.11 -25.34 12.90
C SER A 133 0.16 -24.56 11.97
N TYR A 134 -1.14 -24.88 11.95
CA TYR A 134 -2.05 -24.46 10.87
C TYR A 134 -2.95 -23.26 11.21
N MET A 135 -2.96 -22.78 12.46
CA MET A 135 -3.79 -21.60 12.82
C MET A 135 -3.06 -20.26 12.66
N PHE A 136 -1.72 -20.25 12.62
CA PHE A 136 -0.94 -19.03 12.46
C PHE A 136 -0.82 -18.56 11.00
N THR A 137 -1.03 -19.41 10.01
CA THR A 137 -0.78 -19.03 8.61
C THR A 137 -1.89 -18.19 7.98
N THR A 138 -3.13 -18.29 8.49
CA THR A 138 -4.28 -17.63 7.86
C THR A 138 -4.41 -16.15 8.24
N ILE A 139 -4.01 -15.76 9.45
CA ILE A 139 -4.14 -14.37 9.93
C ILE A 139 -2.96 -13.49 9.47
N TRP A 140 -1.76 -14.05 9.33
CA TRP A 140 -0.54 -13.26 9.10
C TRP A 140 -0.21 -12.99 7.63
N THR A 141 -0.83 -13.70 6.69
CA THR A 141 -0.57 -13.53 5.24
C THR A 141 -1.24 -12.30 4.62
N HIS A 142 -2.09 -11.61 5.36
CA HIS A 142 -2.89 -10.49 4.87
C HIS A 142 -2.61 -9.15 5.57
N PHE A 143 -1.74 -9.13 6.57
CA PHE A 143 -1.29 -7.87 7.16
C PHE A 143 -0.03 -7.41 6.45
N PRO A 144 0.01 -6.15 5.98
CA PRO A 144 1.27 -5.49 5.68
C PRO A 144 1.98 -5.31 7.03
N THR A 145 2.67 -6.35 7.48
CA THR A 145 3.65 -6.23 8.54
C THR A 145 4.66 -5.25 8.03
N ASN A 146 4.71 -4.10 8.68
CA ASN A 146 5.61 -3.01 8.39
C ASN A 146 7.06 -3.54 8.36
N THR A 147 7.55 -3.87 7.15
CA THR A 147 8.96 -4.11 6.82
C THR A 147 9.39 -3.14 5.71
N ALA A 148 8.67 -2.03 5.54
CA ALA A 148 9.12 -0.89 4.74
C ALA A 148 10.00 0.09 5.56
N ILE A 149 10.78 -0.43 6.52
CA ILE A 149 11.82 0.33 7.22
C ILE A 149 13.10 -0.49 7.17
N GLY A 150 14.03 -0.03 6.32
CA GLY A 150 15.48 -0.09 6.44
C GLY A 150 16.14 -1.33 7.05
N LEU A 151 16.87 -2.04 6.20
CA LEU A 151 18.32 -2.13 6.42
C LEU A 151 18.98 -0.99 5.65
#